data_AF-A0A2N1RM23-F1
#
_entry.id   AF-A0A2N1RM23-F1
#
_cell.length_a   1.000
_cell.length_b   1.000
_cell.length_c   1.000
_cell.angle_alpha   90.00
_cell.angle_beta   90.00
_cell.angle_gamma   90.00
#
_symmetry.space_group_name_H-M   'P 1'
#
loop_
_entity.id
_entity.type
_entity.pdbx_description
1 polymer ?
#
loop_
_entity_poly.entity_id
_entity_poly.type
_entity_poly.pdbx_seq_one_letter_code
_entity_poly.pdbx_strand_id
1 'polypeptide(L)'
;MKNFFSSKTGVIITGSLIGIIAVTLQKLGNPANMGVCVACFERDIAGALGLHRADVVQYLRPEIAGFVLGSFAIAFIKKEYQPRAGSSTILRFFLGVFAMIGALVFLGCPWRALLRLSGGDWNAIVGLLGLTAGIGVGVLFLKYGFSLGRNYKQKKSSGWIFPAFMLALMIML
;
A
#
# COMPACT_ATOMS: atom_id res chain seq x y z
N MET A 1 25.19 -5.68 -12.04
CA MET A 1 24.19 -5.27 -13.06
C MET A 1 23.81 -3.83 -12.77
N LYS A 2 23.92 -2.90 -13.73
CA LYS A 2 23.40 -1.53 -13.57
C LYS A 2 21.87 -1.62 -13.62
N ASN A 3 21.19 -1.46 -12.49
CA ASN A 3 19.73 -1.46 -12.44
C ASN A 3 19.19 -0.21 -13.13
N PHE A 4 18.72 -0.36 -14.38
CA PHE A 4 18.13 0.73 -15.16
C PHE A 4 17.02 1.48 -14.39
N PHE A 5 16.21 0.75 -13.63
CA PHE A 5 15.15 1.32 -12.77
C PHE A 5 15.68 2.16 -11.60
N SER A 6 16.95 2.02 -11.22
CA SER A 6 17.58 2.86 -10.20
C SER A 6 18.24 4.13 -10.78
N SER A 7 18.25 4.28 -12.10
CA SER A 7 18.73 5.51 -12.75
C SER A 7 17.70 6.63 -12.63
N LYS A 8 18.14 7.90 -12.69
CA LYS A 8 17.23 9.07 -12.67
C LYS A 8 16.14 8.94 -13.75
N THR A 9 16.53 8.53 -14.95
CA THR A 9 15.62 8.30 -16.08
C THR A 9 14.61 7.18 -15.78
N GLY A 10 15.06 6.07 -15.19
CA GLY A 10 14.19 4.96 -14.79
C GLY A 10 13.16 5.36 -13.73
N VAL A 11 13.56 6.14 -12.72
CA VAL A 11 12.67 6.67 -11.68
C VAL A 11 11.62 7.61 -12.28
N ILE A 12 12.03 8.53 -13.17
CA ILE A 12 11.12 9.47 -13.84
C ILE A 12 10.09 8.72 -14.69
N ILE A 13 10.53 7.78 -15.54
CA ILE A 13 9.63 7.00 -16.39
C ILE A 13 8.63 6.21 -15.55
N THR A 14 9.10 5.55 -14.48
CA THR A 14 8.24 4.76 -13.60
C THR A 14 7.22 5.64 -12.88
N GLY A 15 7.66 6.77 -12.32
CA GLY A 15 6.77 7.73 -11.67
C GLY A 15 5.70 8.28 -12.61
N SER A 16 6.09 8.69 -13.83
CA SER A 16 5.15 9.16 -14.85
C SER A 16 4.14 8.09 -15.25
N LEU A 17 4.59 6.85 -15.46
CA LEU A 17 3.72 5.74 -15.82
C LEU A 17 2.68 5.46 -14.71
N ILE A 18 3.12 5.37 -13.46
CA ILE A 18 2.21 5.12 -12.32
C ILE A 18 1.24 6.31 -12.17
N GLY A 19 1.69 7.56 -12.35
CA GLY A 19 0.82 8.74 -12.32
C GLY A 19 -0.26 8.71 -13.41
N ILE A 20 0.11 8.36 -14.64
CA ILE A 20 -0.85 8.21 -15.76
C ILE A 20 -1.87 7.10 -15.45
N ILE A 21 -1.41 5.96 -14.93
CA ILE A 21 -2.30 4.85 -14.53
C ILE A 21 -3.26 5.33 -13.43
N ALA A 22 -2.78 6.10 -12.46
CA ALA A 22 -3.60 6.66 -11.37
C ALA A 22 -4.82 7.43 -11.88
N VAL A 23 -4.55 8.37 -12.79
CA VAL A 23 -5.56 9.28 -13.34
C VAL A 23 -6.49 8.52 -14.28
N THR A 24 -5.94 7.60 -15.07
CA THR A 24 -6.73 6.75 -15.96
C THR A 24 -7.70 5.87 -15.17
N LEU A 25 -7.27 5.28 -14.04
CA LEU A 25 -8.13 4.46 -13.19
C LEU A 25 -9.28 5.25 -12.56
N GLN A 26 -9.10 6.54 -12.25
CA GLN A 26 -10.21 7.40 -11.82
C GLN A 26 -11.28 7.53 -12.92
N LYS A 27 -10.88 7.61 -14.19
CA LYS A 27 -11.82 7.66 -15.33
C LYS A 27 -12.51 6.32 -15.59
N LEU A 28 -11.83 5.21 -15.31
CA LEU A 28 -12.32 3.85 -15.55
C LEU A 28 -13.21 3.30 -14.44
N GLY A 29 -13.56 4.12 -13.43
CA GLY A 29 -14.56 3.76 -12.41
C GLY A 29 -14.08 3.86 -10.97
N ASN A 30 -12.80 4.11 -10.70
CA ASN A 30 -12.36 4.36 -9.34
C ASN A 30 -12.85 5.73 -8.83
N PRO A 31 -13.19 5.85 -7.53
CA PRO A 31 -13.64 7.11 -6.98
C PRO A 31 -12.64 8.23 -7.30
N ALA A 32 -13.18 9.38 -7.74
CA ALA A 32 -12.38 10.50 -8.22
C ALA A 32 -11.35 10.98 -7.18
N ASN A 33 -11.64 10.80 -5.89
CA ASN A 33 -10.77 11.15 -4.79
C ASN A 33 -9.92 9.98 -4.25
N MET A 34 -9.84 8.83 -4.92
CA MET A 34 -9.11 7.65 -4.44
C MET A 34 -8.05 7.14 -5.43
N GLY A 35 -8.31 7.15 -6.74
CA GLY A 35 -7.37 6.67 -7.78
C GLY A 35 -6.80 5.28 -7.51
N VAL A 36 -5.65 5.22 -6.81
CA VAL A 36 -5.00 3.98 -6.31
C VAL A 36 -4.67 4.10 -4.80
N CYS A 37 -5.66 4.39 -3.95
CA CYS A 37 -5.40 4.47 -2.50
C CYS A 37 -5.56 3.09 -1.85
N VAL A 38 -4.42 2.46 -1.56
CA VAL A 38 -4.36 1.13 -0.93
C VAL A 38 -5.14 1.08 0.39
N ALA A 39 -5.01 2.09 1.26
CA ALA A 39 -5.73 2.12 2.53
C ALA A 39 -7.27 2.14 2.37
N CYS A 40 -7.78 2.90 1.40
CA CYS A 40 -9.22 2.92 1.13
C CYS A 40 -9.69 1.59 0.52
N PHE A 41 -8.86 0.98 -0.33
CA PHE A 41 -9.20 -0.28 -0.97
C PHE A 41 -9.15 -1.45 0.01
N GLU A 42 -8.21 -1.46 0.94
CA GLU A 42 -8.18 -2.45 2.04
C GLU A 42 -9.42 -2.34 2.94
N ARG A 43 -9.89 -1.12 3.23
CA ARG A 43 -11.19 -0.91 3.89
C ARG A 43 -12.34 -1.47 3.03
N ASP A 44 -12.39 -1.16 1.74
CA ASP A 44 -13.47 -1.63 0.87
C ASP A 44 -13.52 -3.18 0.80
N ILE A 45 -12.35 -3.82 0.75
CA ILE A 45 -12.20 -5.29 0.81
C ILE A 45 -12.66 -5.83 2.17
N ALA A 46 -12.28 -5.17 3.28
CA ALA A 46 -12.74 -5.56 4.61
C ALA A 46 -14.27 -5.48 4.73
N GLY A 47 -14.89 -4.47 4.10
CA GLY A 47 -16.34 -4.37 3.97
C GLY A 47 -16.95 -5.50 3.17
N ALA A 48 -16.37 -5.85 2.01
CA ALA A 48 -16.83 -6.95 1.17
C ALA A 48 -16.71 -8.32 1.86
N LEU A 49 -15.70 -8.49 2.73
CA LEU A 49 -15.53 -9.68 3.56
C LEU A 49 -16.42 -9.71 4.81
N GLY A 50 -17.26 -8.69 5.01
CA GLY A 50 -18.17 -8.59 6.15
C GLY A 50 -17.51 -8.23 7.48
N LEU A 51 -16.26 -7.74 7.47
CA LEU A 51 -15.54 -7.31 8.67
C LEU A 51 -16.06 -5.98 9.24
N HIS A 52 -16.82 -5.21 8.44
CA HIS A 52 -17.61 -4.08 8.90
C HIS A 52 -18.90 -3.90 8.06
N ARG A 53 -19.88 -3.19 8.60
CA ARG A 53 -21.23 -3.05 8.02
C ARG A 53 -21.54 -1.68 7.41
N ALA A 54 -20.53 -1.05 6.81
CA ALA A 54 -20.72 0.22 6.11
C ALA A 54 -21.04 -0.06 4.63
N ASP A 55 -22.32 0.01 4.28
CA ASP A 55 -22.85 -0.46 2.98
C ASP A 55 -22.20 0.21 1.75
N VAL A 56 -21.78 1.47 1.89
CA VAL A 56 -21.18 2.25 0.79
C VAL A 56 -19.77 1.77 0.41
N VAL A 57 -19.13 0.96 1.27
CA VAL A 57 -17.71 0.58 1.15
C VAL A 57 -17.53 -0.93 1.25
N GLN A 58 -18.39 -1.70 0.58
CA GLN A 58 -18.32 -3.14 0.47
C GLN A 58 -18.04 -3.56 -0.97
N TYR A 59 -16.80 -3.38 -1.40
CA TYR A 59 -16.38 -3.70 -2.78
C TYR A 59 -15.03 -4.41 -2.77
N LEU A 60 -14.99 -5.59 -3.37
CA LEU A 60 -13.78 -6.37 -3.51
C LEU A 60 -12.95 -5.77 -4.65
N ARG A 61 -11.94 -4.97 -4.30
CA ARG A 61 -11.09 -4.20 -5.22
C ARG A 61 -10.04 -5.11 -5.89
N PRO A 62 -10.14 -5.44 -7.20
CA PRO A 62 -9.17 -6.30 -7.87
C PRO A 62 -7.76 -5.69 -7.95
N GLU A 63 -7.63 -4.37 -7.78
CA GLU A 63 -6.35 -3.67 -7.87
C GLU A 63 -5.34 -4.13 -6.82
N ILE A 64 -5.81 -4.42 -5.60
CA ILE A 64 -4.94 -4.92 -4.53
C ILE A 64 -4.42 -6.32 -4.87
N ALA A 65 -5.31 -7.21 -5.33
CA ALA A 65 -4.90 -8.54 -5.80
C ALA A 65 -3.92 -8.42 -6.99
N GLY A 66 -4.19 -7.52 -7.94
CA GLY A 66 -3.31 -7.21 -9.06
C GLY A 66 -1.91 -6.74 -8.64
N PHE A 67 -1.80 -5.84 -7.65
CA PHE A 67 -0.50 -5.41 -7.13
C PHE A 67 0.27 -6.53 -6.45
N VAL A 68 -0.42 -7.34 -5.63
CA VAL A 68 0.22 -8.45 -4.93
C VAL A 68 0.69 -9.52 -5.92
N LEU A 69 -0.16 -9.94 -6.86
CA LEU A 69 0.18 -10.97 -7.84
C LEU A 69 1.23 -10.48 -8.85
N GLY A 70 1.13 -9.24 -9.32
CA GLY A 70 2.10 -8.63 -10.22
C GLY A 70 3.49 -8.48 -9.59
N SER A 71 3.56 -7.97 -8.35
CA SER A 71 4.82 -7.87 -7.62
C SER A 71 5.42 -9.24 -7.29
N PHE A 72 4.58 -10.22 -6.95
CA PHE A 72 4.99 -11.60 -6.75
C PHE A 72 5.58 -12.21 -8.05
N ALA A 73 4.91 -12.07 -9.18
CA ALA A 73 5.38 -12.58 -10.47
C ALA A 73 6.75 -11.99 -10.86
N ILE A 74 6.92 -10.67 -10.74
CA ILE A 74 8.20 -10.01 -11.03
C ILE A 74 9.30 -10.49 -10.07
N ALA A 75 9.00 -10.62 -8.77
CA ALA A 75 9.98 -11.12 -7.79
C ALA A 75 10.44 -12.56 -8.10
N PHE A 76 9.55 -13.39 -8.65
CA PHE A 76 9.87 -14.73 -9.12
C PHE A 76 10.75 -14.71 -10.38
N ILE A 77 10.37 -13.94 -11.39
CA ILE A 77 11.12 -13.79 -12.65
C ILE A 77 12.54 -13.27 -12.38
N LYS A 78 12.68 -12.29 -11.47
CA LYS A 78 13.97 -11.72 -11.07
C LYS A 78 14.75 -12.58 -10.09
N LYS A 79 14.17 -13.71 -9.61
CA LYS A 79 14.77 -14.59 -8.60
C LYS A 79 15.13 -13.87 -7.28
N GLU A 80 14.43 -12.78 -6.97
CA GLU A 80 14.60 -11.96 -5.76
C GLU A 80 13.59 -12.31 -4.67
N TYR A 81 12.75 -13.32 -4.91
CA TYR A 81 11.75 -13.76 -3.94
C TYR A 81 12.38 -14.32 -2.65
N GLN A 82 12.25 -13.57 -1.56
CA GLN A 82 12.78 -13.92 -0.24
C GLN A 82 11.71 -13.73 0.85
N PRO A 83 10.99 -14.80 1.23
CA PRO A 83 10.00 -14.73 2.31
C PRO A 83 10.69 -14.53 3.66
N ARG A 84 10.17 -13.57 4.43
CA ARG A 84 10.75 -13.06 5.69
C ARG A 84 9.64 -12.91 6.72
N ALA A 85 9.92 -13.28 7.98
CA ALA A 85 9.04 -13.03 9.13
C ALA A 85 9.78 -12.26 10.21
N GLY A 86 9.06 -11.59 11.12
CA GLY A 86 9.67 -10.87 12.25
C GLY A 86 9.31 -11.45 13.61
N SER A 87 10.13 -11.12 14.60
CA SER A 87 9.90 -11.52 16.01
C SER A 87 8.83 -10.69 16.73
N SER A 88 8.63 -9.42 16.36
CA SER A 88 7.78 -8.49 17.12
C SER A 88 6.38 -8.34 16.53
N THR A 89 5.61 -9.43 16.52
CA THR A 89 4.27 -9.50 15.91
C THR A 89 3.30 -8.48 16.49
N ILE A 90 3.24 -8.34 17.82
CA ILE A 90 2.29 -7.44 18.48
C ILE A 90 2.55 -5.97 18.13
N LEU A 91 3.81 -5.54 18.14
CA LEU A 91 4.20 -4.18 17.76
C LEU A 91 3.86 -3.90 16.31
N ARG A 92 4.15 -4.84 15.40
CA ARG A 92 3.82 -4.69 13.97
C ARG A 92 2.31 -4.60 13.73
N PHE A 93 1.53 -5.39 14.47
CA PHE A 93 0.08 -5.34 14.40
C PHE A 93 -0.46 -3.97 14.83
N PHE A 94 -0.07 -3.48 16.01
CA PHE A 94 -0.52 -2.16 16.48
C PHE A 94 -0.02 -1.01 15.59
N LEU A 95 1.20 -1.09 15.07
CA LEU A 95 1.68 -0.11 14.07
C LEU A 95 0.79 -0.09 12.82
N GLY A 96 0.34 -1.26 12.36
CA GLY A 96 -0.64 -1.36 11.27
C GLY A 96 -2.00 -0.76 11.63
N VAL A 97 -2.50 -1.02 12.85
CA VAL A 97 -3.76 -0.44 13.35
C VAL A 97 -3.68 1.08 13.37
N PHE A 98 -2.64 1.67 13.96
CA PHE A 98 -2.46 3.12 14.00
C PHE A 98 -2.25 3.71 12.60
N ALA A 99 -1.55 3.01 11.71
CA ALA A 99 -1.40 3.43 10.31
C ALA A 99 -2.75 3.49 9.59
N MET A 100 -3.61 2.48 9.77
CA MET A 100 -4.95 2.46 9.16
C MET A 100 -5.88 3.50 9.75
N ILE A 101 -5.90 3.67 11.08
CA ILE A 101 -6.68 4.74 11.73
C ILE A 101 -6.22 6.11 11.20
N GLY A 102 -4.91 6.38 11.18
CA GLY A 102 -4.37 7.63 10.66
C GLY A 102 -4.70 7.86 9.18
N ALA A 103 -4.54 6.84 8.34
CA ALA A 103 -4.83 6.95 6.92
C ALA A 103 -6.31 7.22 6.61
N LEU A 104 -7.23 6.64 7.41
CA LEU A 104 -8.67 6.83 7.23
C LEU A 104 -9.18 8.14 7.84
N VAL A 105 -8.73 8.51 9.04
CA VAL A 105 -9.16 9.73 9.75
C VAL A 105 -8.66 10.99 9.05
N PHE A 106 -7.37 11.02 8.70
CA PHE A 106 -6.76 12.20 8.07
C PHE A 106 -6.82 12.18 6.54
N LEU A 107 -7.41 11.12 5.95
CA LEU A 107 -7.40 10.84 4.51
C LEU A 107 -5.98 10.91 3.90
N GLY A 108 -4.97 10.60 4.73
CA GLY A 108 -3.57 10.93 4.51
C GLY A 108 -2.75 9.86 3.80
N CYS A 109 -3.37 8.91 3.08
CA CYS A 109 -2.59 7.97 2.27
C CYS A 109 -1.81 8.79 1.21
N PRO A 110 -0.50 8.57 1.00
CA PRO A 110 0.35 9.44 0.17
C PRO A 110 -0.23 9.61 -1.23
N TRP A 111 -0.83 8.55 -1.76
CA TRP A 111 -1.49 8.56 -3.05
C TRP A 111 -2.72 9.46 -3.12
N ARG A 112 -3.64 9.32 -2.15
CA ARG A 112 -4.88 10.10 -2.09
C ARG A 112 -4.60 11.57 -1.83
N ALA A 113 -3.62 11.86 -0.98
CA ALA A 113 -3.21 13.22 -0.69
C ALA A 113 -2.63 13.91 -1.95
N LEU A 114 -1.75 13.22 -2.70
CA LEU A 114 -1.21 13.74 -3.96
C LEU A 114 -2.29 13.93 -5.03
N LEU A 115 -3.19 12.96 -5.20
CA LEU A 115 -4.28 13.05 -6.17
C LEU A 115 -5.25 14.19 -5.83
N ARG A 116 -5.61 14.35 -4.56
CA ARG A 116 -6.45 15.48 -4.09
C ARG A 116 -5.78 16.82 -4.36
N LEU A 117 -4.49 16.94 -4.04
CA LEU A 117 -3.73 18.15 -4.33
C LEU A 117 -3.69 18.45 -5.83
N SER A 118 -3.48 17.42 -6.67
CA SER A 118 -3.51 17.57 -8.13
C SER A 118 -4.90 17.94 -8.68
N GLY A 119 -5.96 17.55 -7.97
CA GLY A 119 -7.35 17.93 -8.28
C GLY A 119 -7.77 19.31 -7.76
N GLY A 120 -6.84 20.08 -7.17
CA GLY A 120 -7.09 21.44 -6.68
C GLY A 120 -7.52 21.56 -5.22
N ASP A 121 -7.51 20.46 -4.45
CA ASP A 121 -7.86 20.47 -3.03
C ASP A 121 -6.63 20.83 -2.17
N TRP A 122 -6.52 22.12 -1.84
CA TRP A 122 -5.44 22.67 -1.01
C TRP A 122 -5.42 22.13 0.43
N ASN A 123 -6.55 21.59 0.94
CA ASN A 123 -6.55 20.95 2.26
C ASN A 123 -5.67 19.69 2.32
N ALA A 124 -5.36 19.10 1.16
CA ALA A 124 -4.42 17.99 1.08
C ALA A 124 -3.01 18.35 1.59
N ILE A 125 -2.63 19.62 1.58
CA ILE A 125 -1.33 20.09 2.10
C ILE A 125 -1.22 19.80 3.60
N VAL A 126 -2.28 20.05 4.38
CA VAL A 126 -2.28 19.78 5.82
C VAL A 126 -2.09 18.28 6.08
N GLY A 127 -2.74 17.43 5.28
CA GLY A 127 -2.57 15.98 5.32
C GLY A 127 -1.13 15.54 4.99
N LEU A 128 -0.52 16.13 3.96
CA LEU A 128 0.87 15.86 3.58
C LEU A 128 1.87 16.33 4.64
N LEU A 129 1.66 17.50 5.25
CA LEU A 129 2.48 18.00 6.34
C LEU A 129 2.38 17.09 7.57
N GLY A 130 1.16 16.67 7.93
CA GLY A 130 0.94 15.69 9.00
C GLY A 130 1.63 14.36 8.75
N LEU A 131 1.52 13.81 7.53
CA LEU A 131 2.23 12.59 7.13
C LEU A 131 3.74 12.77 7.22
N THR A 132 4.27 13.89 6.73
CA THR A 132 5.71 14.19 6.73
C THR A 132 6.24 14.33 8.16
N ALA A 133 5.53 15.05 9.03
CA ALA A 133 5.88 15.19 10.44
C ALA A 133 5.83 13.84 11.16
N GLY A 134 4.79 13.02 10.92
CA GLY A 134 4.67 11.67 11.50
C GLY A 134 5.82 10.75 11.08
N ILE A 135 6.20 10.77 9.79
CA ILE A 135 7.39 10.05 9.29
C ILE A 135 8.65 10.57 9.99
N GLY A 136 8.80 11.89 10.14
CA GLY A 136 9.94 12.50 10.83
C GLY A 136 10.07 12.02 12.28
N VAL A 137 8.97 12.01 13.03
CA VAL A 137 8.93 11.47 14.40
C VAL A 137 9.29 9.98 14.41
N GLY A 138 8.71 9.18 13.50
CA GLY A 138 9.05 7.76 13.38
C GLY A 138 10.53 7.51 13.09
N VAL A 139 11.15 8.33 12.23
CA VAL A 139 12.59 8.27 11.93
C VAL A 139 13.43 8.62 13.16
N LEU A 140 13.00 9.58 13.99
CA LEU A 140 13.68 9.88 15.26
C LEU A 140 13.65 8.67 16.20
N PHE A 141 12.49 8.03 16.39
CA PHE A 141 12.39 6.81 17.20
C PHE A 141 13.33 5.69 16.70
N LEU A 142 13.41 5.50 15.38
CA LEU A 142 14.34 4.55 14.79
C LEU A 142 15.81 4.92 15.06
N LYS A 143 16.16 6.22 15.02
CA LYS A 143 17.51 6.69 15.37
C LYS A 143 17.85 6.51 16.85
N TYR A 144 16.88 6.61 17.76
CA TYR A 144 17.07 6.41 19.20
C TYR A 144 17.09 4.93 19.62
N GLY A 145 17.15 3.99 18.67
CA GLY A 145 17.35 2.55 18.95
C GLY A 145 16.09 1.71 18.94
N PHE A 146 14.94 2.24 18.51
CA PHE A 146 13.75 1.42 18.29
C PHE A 146 14.00 0.38 17.19
N SER A 147 13.72 -0.89 17.46
CA SER A 147 13.87 -1.98 16.51
C SER A 147 12.66 -2.91 16.53
N LEU A 148 12.17 -3.28 15.34
CA LEU A 148 11.06 -4.24 15.17
C LEU A 148 11.49 -5.71 15.32
N GLY A 149 12.58 -5.93 16.06
CA GLY A 149 13.12 -7.24 16.39
C GLY A 149 13.82 -7.95 15.22
N ARG A 150 14.11 -9.24 15.40
CA ARG A 150 14.92 -10.03 14.46
C ARG A 150 14.09 -10.47 13.26
N ASN A 151 14.72 -10.47 12.08
CA ASN A 151 14.15 -10.95 10.83
C ASN A 151 14.59 -12.40 10.58
N TYR A 152 13.62 -13.30 10.40
CA TYR A 152 13.85 -14.72 10.15
C TYR A 152 13.53 -15.08 8.70
N LYS A 153 14.42 -15.85 8.08
CA LYS A 153 14.12 -16.48 6.79
C LYS A 153 12.99 -17.49 6.99
N GLN A 154 11.94 -17.38 6.18
CA GLN A 154 10.81 -18.29 6.20
C GLN A 154 10.89 -19.30 5.06
N LYS A 155 10.16 -20.41 5.19
CA LYS A 155 10.03 -21.38 4.10
C LYS A 155 9.31 -20.74 2.92
N LYS A 156 9.63 -21.16 1.69
CA LYS A 156 8.97 -20.64 0.47
C LYS A 156 7.45 -20.86 0.51
N SER A 157 7.01 -22.00 1.05
CA SER A 157 5.60 -22.35 1.17
C SER A 157 4.80 -21.35 2.02
N SER A 158 5.32 -20.89 3.16
CA SER A 158 4.60 -19.94 4.01
C SER A 158 4.44 -18.57 3.36
N GLY A 159 5.36 -18.19 2.46
CA GLY A 159 5.28 -16.94 1.72
C GLY A 159 4.27 -16.95 0.56
N TRP A 160 3.79 -18.11 0.13
CA TRP A 160 2.81 -18.24 -0.96
C TRP A 160 1.37 -18.07 -0.49
N ILE A 161 1.14 -18.17 0.82
CA ILE A 161 -0.19 -18.09 1.42
C ILE A 161 -0.88 -16.77 1.05
N PHE A 162 -0.17 -15.65 1.16
CA PHE A 162 -0.77 -14.33 0.90
C PHE A 162 -1.08 -14.09 -0.59
N PRO A 163 -0.16 -14.35 -1.55
CA PRO A 163 -0.51 -14.33 -2.97
C PRO A 163 -1.64 -15.29 -3.34
N ALA A 164 -1.68 -16.50 -2.77
CA ALA A 164 -2.75 -17.47 -3.02
C ALA A 164 -4.11 -16.98 -2.50
N PHE A 165 -4.13 -16.37 -1.31
CA PHE A 165 -5.33 -15.72 -0.77
C PHE A 165 -5.82 -14.60 -1.68
N MET A 166 -4.92 -13.73 -2.16
CA MET A 166 -5.28 -12.67 -3.10
C MET A 166 -5.80 -13.20 -4.44
N LEU A 167 -5.24 -14.32 -4.94
CA LEU A 167 -5.75 -15.00 -6.12
C LEU A 167 -7.15 -15.57 -5.87
N ALA A 168 -7.39 -16.19 -4.71
CA ALA A 168 -8.70 -16.70 -4.35
C ALA A 168 -9.76 -15.58 -4.32
N LEU A 169 -9.44 -14.44 -3.71
CA LEU A 169 -10.31 -13.26 -3.74
C LEU A 169 -10.59 -12.79 -5.18
N MET A 170 -9.58 -12.81 -6.05
CA MET A 170 -9.75 -12.43 -7.46
C MET A 170 -10.65 -13.38 -8.25
N ILE A 171 -10.70 -14.66 -7.88
CA ILE A 171 -11.59 -15.67 -8.49
C ILE A 171 -13.04 -15.52 -7.99
N MET A 172 -13.22 -14.97 -6.78
CA MET A 172 -14.54 -14.76 -6.16
C MET A 172 -15.21 -13.44 -6.59
N LEU A 173 -14.50 -12.60 -7.34
CA LEU A 173 -15.01 -11.32 -7.88
C LEU A 173 -15.84 -11.55 -9.15
#